data_AF-A0A2H9LCT3-F1
#
_entry.id   AF-A0A2H9LCT3-F1
#
_cell.length_a   1.000
_cell.length_b   1.000
_cell.length_c   1.000
_cell.angle_alpha   90.00
_cell.angle_beta   90.00
_cell.angle_gamma   90.00
#
_symmetry.space_group_name_H-M   'P 1'
#
loop_
_entity.id
_entity.type
_entity.pdbx_description
1 polymer ?
#
loop_
_entity_poly.entity_id
_entity_poly.type
_entity_poly.pdbx_seq_one_letter_code
_entity_poly.pdbx_strand_id
1 'polypeptide(L)'
;MDLKLNITRHICEKCDANCMQNCPNKLKIENILCEHCSPSKAACFNACERHAIFECAKGILAIDKKKCNGCGKCIYACKQNAILLVNNKAEKCDLCFSKGFQIECIKNCANSAIRLGRSQDEIKTVEELLGWNLKEIKIKRTIKQDDDYEVGQNSNEEKIFLMKNVLPVSGEEAHLLNFLIREYRAMPAHNIGQFIYWQMKKSNIELNESQKENFSKIIEAESSSSGILKFLLGNGALEEIACIGTGKENEILVYHAAFGWLKTNLYFSKEETVKELINKMARISGRRLSLKNPKINAVLENGHRLNASMNPIAFSGINFTIRKFKQNPLTPLDLISLKTANAEALAFLWMAIRTNCSLLLCGNTGSGKTTTLNALFGFLPKDDRIIITEETPEINIPQKHVIRLKTSENISMKDIIVETLRMRPDRVIIGEIRNKDEVNAFMDT
;
A
#
# COMPACT_ATOMS: atom_id res chain seq x y z
N MET A 1 -12.90 13.52 -15.33
CA MET A 1 -11.44 13.82 -15.30
C MET A 1 -11.20 15.32 -15.22
N ASP A 2 -10.99 15.85 -14.00
CA ASP A 2 -10.59 17.24 -13.77
C ASP A 2 -9.06 17.35 -13.88
N LEU A 3 -8.58 17.30 -15.12
CA LEU A 3 -7.15 17.31 -15.44
C LEU A 3 -6.56 18.72 -15.28
N LYS A 4 -5.56 18.87 -14.40
CA LYS A 4 -4.78 20.12 -14.29
C LYS A 4 -3.41 19.95 -14.95
N LEU A 5 -3.02 20.95 -15.74
CA LEU A 5 -1.66 21.07 -16.25
C LEU A 5 -0.76 21.56 -15.10
N ASN A 6 0.14 20.70 -14.62
CA ASN A 6 1.09 21.05 -13.57
C ASN A 6 2.45 21.35 -14.18
N ILE A 7 3.01 22.51 -13.85
CA ILE A 7 4.32 22.95 -14.32
C ILE A 7 5.24 23.10 -13.10
N THR A 8 6.36 22.37 -13.10
CA THR A 8 7.35 22.45 -12.01
C THR A 8 8.44 23.45 -12.38
N ARG A 9 8.29 24.69 -11.91
CA ARG A 9 9.12 25.84 -12.32
C ARG A 9 10.62 25.63 -12.13
N HIS A 10 11.03 25.06 -10.99
CA HIS A 10 12.44 24.78 -10.67
C HIS A 10 13.13 23.78 -11.60
N ILE A 11 12.37 22.90 -12.26
CA ILE A 11 12.93 21.97 -13.26
C ILE A 11 13.13 22.69 -14.59
N CYS A 12 12.26 23.65 -14.90
CA CYS A 12 12.32 24.43 -16.14
C CYS A 12 13.50 25.42 -16.15
N GLU A 13 13.82 26.01 -15.00
CA GLU A 13 14.99 26.90 -14.81
C GLU A 13 16.33 26.20 -15.08
N LYS A 14 16.40 24.87 -14.98
CA LYS A 14 17.61 24.08 -15.27
C LYS A 14 17.82 23.71 -16.74
N CYS A 15 16.88 24.06 -17.65
CA CYS A 15 16.87 23.55 -19.03
C CYS A 15 16.80 24.62 -20.13
N ASP A 16 17.06 25.89 -19.80
CA ASP A 16 17.02 27.05 -20.71
C ASP A 16 15.71 27.22 -21.52
N ALA A 17 14.62 26.55 -21.11
CA ALA A 17 13.25 26.68 -21.63
C ALA A 17 13.04 26.53 -23.17
N ASN A 18 14.05 26.12 -23.94
CA ASN A 18 13.99 26.08 -25.41
C ASN A 18 13.07 24.99 -26.02
N CYS A 19 12.55 24.05 -25.21
CA CYS A 19 11.64 22.99 -25.69
C CYS A 19 10.24 23.48 -26.11
N MET A 20 9.87 24.72 -25.78
CA MET A 20 8.51 25.24 -26.00
C MET A 20 8.28 25.99 -27.32
N GLN A 21 9.29 26.09 -28.18
CA GLN A 21 9.17 26.75 -29.50
C GLN A 21 8.13 26.07 -30.42
N ASN A 22 7.82 24.80 -30.19
CA ASN A 22 6.89 24.00 -31.00
C ASN A 22 5.45 23.98 -30.49
N CYS A 23 5.08 24.81 -29.50
CA CYS A 23 3.69 24.87 -29.04
C CYS A 23 2.77 25.33 -30.19
N PRO A 24 1.79 24.52 -30.63
CA PRO A 24 0.91 24.88 -31.74
C PRO A 24 0.03 26.09 -31.42
N ASN A 25 -0.20 26.34 -30.13
CA ASN A 25 -0.91 27.52 -29.62
C ASN A 25 0.04 28.69 -29.32
N LYS A 26 1.33 28.61 -29.68
CA LYS A 26 2.38 29.64 -29.46
C LYS A 26 2.44 30.19 -28.03
N LEU A 27 2.01 29.38 -27.05
CA LEU A 27 2.02 29.76 -25.64
C LEU A 27 3.46 29.91 -25.16
N LYS A 28 3.83 31.12 -24.74
CA LYS A 28 5.05 31.35 -23.97
C LYS A 28 4.75 31.04 -22.50
N ILE A 29 5.07 29.83 -22.05
CA ILE A 29 4.80 29.36 -20.67
C ILE A 29 5.96 29.72 -19.73
N GLU A 30 6.61 30.85 -19.96
CA GLU A 30 7.53 31.38 -18.95
C GLU A 30 6.69 31.93 -17.81
N ASN A 31 6.61 31.15 -16.72
CA ASN A 31 5.99 31.52 -15.45
C ASN A 31 4.45 31.61 -15.43
N ILE A 32 3.78 30.79 -16.24
CA ILE A 32 2.31 30.66 -16.21
C ILE A 32 1.89 29.54 -15.26
N LEU A 33 1.04 29.85 -14.27
CA LEU A 33 0.19 28.84 -13.62
C LEU A 33 -1.20 28.90 -14.29
N CYS A 34 -1.73 27.78 -14.75
CA CYS A 34 -3.12 27.72 -15.23
C CYS A 34 -3.82 26.55 -14.55
N GLU A 35 -4.80 26.86 -13.70
CA GLU A 35 -5.53 25.84 -12.95
C GLU A 35 -6.73 25.25 -13.68
N HIS A 36 -7.05 25.73 -14.89
CA HIS A 36 -8.24 25.30 -15.64
C HIS A 36 -9.50 25.29 -14.75
N CYS A 37 -9.82 26.47 -14.20
CA CYS A 37 -10.95 26.65 -13.28
C CYS A 37 -12.30 26.43 -13.99
N SER A 38 -13.24 25.76 -13.30
CA SER A 38 -14.65 25.71 -13.69
C SER A 38 -15.22 27.10 -13.98
N PRO A 39 -16.10 27.26 -15.01
CA PRO A 39 -16.62 28.57 -15.40
C PRO A 39 -17.27 29.33 -14.24
N SER A 40 -17.96 28.63 -13.35
CA SER A 40 -18.60 29.23 -12.16
C SER A 40 -17.60 29.85 -11.19
N LYS A 41 -16.34 29.43 -11.23
CA LYS A 41 -15.23 29.94 -10.40
C LYS A 41 -14.23 30.78 -11.19
N ALA A 42 -14.38 30.90 -12.50
CA ALA A 42 -13.37 31.51 -13.36
C ALA A 42 -13.61 33.02 -13.54
N ALA A 43 -12.83 33.82 -12.81
CA ALA A 43 -12.88 35.28 -12.92
C ALA A 43 -12.63 35.78 -14.35
N CYS A 44 -11.76 35.11 -15.12
CA CYS A 44 -11.50 35.46 -16.52
C CYS A 44 -12.72 35.24 -17.43
N PHE A 45 -13.49 34.17 -17.20
CA PHE A 45 -14.74 33.89 -17.92
C PHE A 45 -15.76 34.99 -17.63
N ASN A 46 -15.96 35.32 -16.35
CA ASN A 46 -16.91 36.36 -15.93
C ASN A 46 -16.51 37.77 -16.40
N ALA A 47 -15.21 38.05 -16.53
CA ALA A 47 -14.71 39.34 -17.02
C ALA A 47 -14.86 39.53 -18.54
N CYS A 48 -15.25 38.49 -19.30
CA CYS A 48 -15.33 38.56 -20.75
C CYS A 48 -16.72 39.00 -21.24
N GLU A 49 -16.92 40.32 -21.37
CA GLU A 49 -18.19 40.92 -21.86
C GLU A 49 -18.55 40.53 -23.30
N ARG A 50 -17.58 40.08 -24.11
CA ARG A 50 -17.81 39.58 -25.47
C ARG A 50 -18.20 38.10 -25.51
N HIS A 51 -18.21 37.42 -24.37
CA HIS A 51 -18.41 35.96 -24.26
C HIS A 51 -17.50 35.17 -25.22
N ALA A 52 -16.26 35.64 -25.37
CA ALA A 52 -15.23 34.98 -26.16
C ALA A 52 -14.61 33.80 -25.40
N ILE A 53 -14.72 33.77 -24.07
CA ILE A 53 -14.27 32.64 -23.25
C ILE A 53 -15.46 31.72 -23.00
N PHE A 54 -15.29 30.42 -23.21
CA PHE A 54 -16.34 29.42 -23.05
C PHE A 54 -15.77 28.11 -22.48
N GLU A 55 -16.62 27.28 -21.89
CA GLU A 55 -16.23 25.94 -21.42
C GLU A 55 -16.23 24.95 -22.59
N CYS A 56 -15.11 24.28 -22.82
CA CYS A 56 -14.98 23.27 -23.87
C CYS A 56 -15.06 21.83 -23.34
N ALA A 57 -14.66 21.63 -22.09
CA ALA A 57 -14.81 20.39 -21.33
C ALA A 57 -14.80 20.75 -19.85
N LYS A 58 -15.40 19.92 -18.98
CA LYS A 58 -15.55 20.11 -17.52
C LYS A 58 -14.33 20.79 -16.89
N GLY A 59 -14.42 22.10 -16.58
CA GLY A 59 -13.33 22.91 -16.01
C GLY A 59 -12.43 23.64 -17.01
N ILE A 60 -12.32 23.15 -18.23
CA ILE A 60 -11.41 23.65 -19.26
C ILE A 60 -12.10 24.76 -20.06
N LEU A 61 -11.66 25.98 -19.82
CA LEU A 61 -12.04 27.13 -20.64
C LEU A 61 -11.19 27.22 -21.91
N ALA A 62 -11.81 27.58 -23.02
CA ALA A 62 -11.18 27.92 -24.29
C ALA A 62 -11.54 29.36 -24.69
N ILE A 63 -10.78 29.93 -25.64
CA ILE A 63 -10.99 31.30 -26.13
C ILE A 63 -11.30 31.26 -27.63
N ASP A 64 -12.49 31.73 -27.99
CA ASP A 64 -12.88 31.97 -29.37
C ASP A 64 -12.16 33.23 -29.89
N LYS A 65 -11.11 33.01 -30.70
CA LYS A 65 -10.31 34.08 -31.30
C LYS A 65 -11.12 34.95 -32.26
N LYS A 66 -12.23 34.46 -32.83
CA LYS A 66 -13.08 35.27 -33.70
C LYS A 66 -13.87 36.30 -32.89
N LYS A 67 -14.37 35.92 -31.72
CA LYS A 67 -15.12 36.81 -30.81
C LYS A 67 -14.22 37.73 -29.96
N CYS A 68 -13.02 37.29 -29.62
CA CYS A 68 -12.09 38.09 -28.81
C CYS A 68 -11.70 39.36 -29.56
N ASN A 69 -11.82 40.53 -28.94
CA ASN A 69 -11.40 41.82 -29.53
C ASN A 69 -10.08 42.35 -28.94
N GLY A 70 -9.44 41.60 -28.04
CA GLY A 70 -8.15 41.98 -27.46
C GLY A 70 -8.20 42.96 -26.29
N CYS A 71 -9.37 43.21 -25.67
CA CYS A 71 -9.49 44.23 -24.61
C CYS A 71 -8.69 43.97 -23.32
N GLY A 72 -8.15 42.76 -23.11
CA GLY A 72 -7.28 42.43 -21.99
C GLY A 72 -7.95 42.26 -20.61
N LYS A 73 -9.25 42.53 -20.44
CA LYS A 73 -9.95 42.39 -19.13
C LYS A 73 -9.73 41.03 -18.45
N CYS A 74 -9.76 39.95 -19.24
CA CYS A 74 -9.53 38.58 -18.75
C CYS A 74 -8.11 38.33 -18.20
N ILE A 75 -7.11 39.09 -18.66
CA ILE A 75 -5.71 39.00 -18.20
C ILE A 75 -5.64 39.50 -16.76
N TYR A 76 -6.16 40.70 -16.50
CA TYR A 76 -6.19 41.30 -15.17
C TYR A 76 -7.05 40.50 -14.18
N ALA A 77 -8.10 39.83 -14.66
CA ALA A 77 -8.94 38.97 -13.83
C ALA A 77 -8.28 37.62 -13.47
N CYS A 78 -7.25 37.19 -14.21
CA CYS A 78 -6.63 35.89 -14.01
C CYS A 78 -5.56 35.95 -12.91
N LYS A 79 -5.91 35.53 -11.70
CA LYS A 79 -4.99 35.49 -10.53
C LYS A 79 -3.73 34.65 -10.77
N GLN A 80 -3.76 33.73 -11.71
CA GLN A 80 -2.66 32.82 -12.02
C GLN A 80 -1.79 33.28 -13.20
N ASN A 81 -2.07 34.48 -13.77
CA ASN A 81 -1.39 35.01 -14.95
C ASN A 81 -1.42 34.02 -16.14
N ALA A 82 -2.51 33.27 -16.26
CA ALA A 82 -2.64 32.17 -17.22
C ALA A 82 -3.02 32.59 -18.65
N ILE A 83 -3.45 33.83 -18.81
CA ILE A 83 -3.95 34.36 -20.07
C ILE A 83 -2.96 35.42 -20.55
N LEU A 84 -2.47 35.25 -21.76
CA LEU A 84 -1.58 36.19 -22.43
C LEU A 84 -2.31 36.88 -23.58
N LEU A 85 -1.80 38.03 -24.00
CA LEU A 85 -2.19 38.67 -25.24
C LEU A 85 -1.14 38.35 -26.32
N VAL A 86 -1.55 37.68 -27.39
CA VAL A 86 -0.70 37.38 -28.55
C VAL A 86 -1.43 37.88 -29.80
N ASN A 87 -0.76 38.73 -30.59
CA ASN A 87 -1.35 39.35 -31.79
C ASN A 87 -2.72 40.00 -31.54
N ASN A 88 -2.86 40.76 -30.45
CA ASN A 88 -4.13 41.38 -30.00
C ASN A 88 -5.29 40.40 -29.74
N LYS A 89 -5.00 39.13 -29.46
CA LYS A 89 -5.99 38.14 -29.04
C LYS A 89 -5.56 37.50 -27.73
N ALA A 90 -6.52 37.19 -26.88
CA ALA A 90 -6.24 36.45 -25.66
C ALA A 90 -5.93 34.99 -26.01
N GLU A 91 -4.86 34.45 -25.43
CA GLU A 91 -4.43 33.06 -25.55
C GLU A 91 -4.18 32.45 -24.18
N LYS A 92 -4.55 31.17 -24.02
CA LYS A 92 -4.23 30.38 -22.84
C LYS A 92 -4.16 28.90 -23.20
N CYS A 93 -3.61 28.08 -22.31
CA CYS A 93 -3.71 26.64 -22.44
C CYS A 93 -5.17 26.18 -22.38
N ASP A 94 -5.60 25.40 -23.37
CA ASP A 94 -6.89 24.73 -23.47
C ASP A 94 -6.72 23.20 -23.52
N LEU A 95 -5.57 22.71 -23.06
CA LEU A 95 -5.14 21.30 -23.16
C LEU A 95 -5.16 20.76 -24.60
N CYS A 96 -4.92 21.61 -25.62
CA CYS A 96 -5.00 21.22 -27.03
C CYS A 96 -6.38 20.66 -27.39
N PHE A 97 -7.46 21.26 -26.85
CA PHE A 97 -8.86 20.87 -27.11
C PHE A 97 -9.14 20.67 -28.61
N SER A 98 -8.70 21.62 -29.44
CA SER A 98 -8.85 21.56 -30.91
C SER A 98 -8.13 20.38 -31.59
N LYS A 99 -7.25 19.67 -30.86
CA LYS A 99 -6.49 18.50 -31.31
C LYS A 99 -6.86 17.23 -30.54
N GLY A 100 -8.07 17.16 -29.99
CA GLY A 100 -8.54 15.99 -29.25
C GLY A 100 -7.74 15.71 -27.97
N PHE A 101 -7.30 16.76 -27.28
CA PHE A 101 -6.51 16.67 -26.04
C PHE A 101 -5.15 15.96 -26.15
N GLN A 102 -4.59 15.88 -27.36
CA GLN A 102 -3.21 15.43 -27.54
C GLN A 102 -2.24 16.57 -27.15
N ILE A 103 -1.86 16.62 -25.87
CA ILE A 103 -1.07 17.71 -25.30
C ILE A 103 0.40 17.62 -25.75
N GLU A 104 0.71 18.32 -26.83
CA GLU A 104 2.01 18.30 -27.50
C GLU A 104 3.16 18.83 -26.61
N CYS A 105 2.86 19.79 -25.71
CA CYS A 105 3.87 20.32 -24.79
C CYS A 105 4.32 19.32 -23.72
N ILE A 106 3.47 18.34 -23.35
CA ILE A 106 3.86 17.26 -22.44
C ILE A 106 4.75 16.25 -23.17
N LYS A 107 4.39 15.86 -24.40
CA LYS A 107 5.18 14.94 -25.21
C LYS A 107 6.61 15.44 -25.44
N ASN A 108 6.74 16.75 -25.71
CA ASN A 108 8.03 17.37 -26.00
C ASN A 108 8.81 17.80 -24.74
N CYS A 109 8.30 17.53 -23.52
CA CYS A 109 8.98 17.89 -22.29
C CYS A 109 10.02 16.84 -21.88
N ALA A 110 11.25 16.98 -22.38
CA ALA A 110 12.36 16.06 -22.11
C ALA A 110 12.60 15.83 -20.60
N ASN A 111 12.42 16.87 -19.78
CA ASN A 111 12.66 16.82 -18.34
C ASN A 111 11.38 16.53 -17.51
N SER A 112 10.25 16.23 -18.15
CA SER A 112 8.96 15.99 -17.45
C SER A 112 8.53 17.14 -16.52
N ALA A 113 8.98 18.37 -16.79
CA ALA A 113 8.62 19.58 -16.04
C ALA A 113 7.13 19.93 -16.19
N ILE A 114 6.53 19.60 -17.34
CA ILE A 114 5.10 19.73 -17.62
C ILE A 114 4.48 18.33 -17.52
N ARG A 115 3.46 18.18 -16.68
CA ARG A 115 2.71 16.93 -16.53
C ARG A 115 1.22 17.21 -16.37
N LEU A 116 0.41 16.30 -16.89
CA LEU A 116 -0.98 16.17 -16.47
C LEU A 116 -0.98 15.57 -15.07
N GLY A 117 -1.75 16.15 -14.16
CA GLY A 117 -1.96 15.55 -12.85
C GLY A 117 -3.38 15.79 -12.36
N ARG A 118 -3.79 14.98 -11.38
CA ARG A 118 -5.07 15.15 -10.69
C ARG A 118 -5.08 16.45 -9.89
N SER A 119 -6.23 17.10 -9.82
CA SER A 119 -6.38 18.30 -9.00
C SER A 119 -6.24 17.97 -7.50
N GLN A 120 -5.84 18.94 -6.68
CA GLN A 120 -5.79 18.76 -5.22
C GLN A 120 -7.17 18.41 -4.66
N ASP A 121 -8.24 19.00 -5.20
CA ASP A 121 -9.63 18.71 -4.81
C ASP A 121 -10.00 17.24 -5.11
N GLU A 122 -9.56 16.72 -6.26
CA GLU A 122 -9.79 15.31 -6.62
C GLU A 122 -9.04 14.37 -5.67
N ILE A 123 -7.76 14.64 -5.38
CA ILE A 123 -6.97 13.85 -4.43
C ILE A 123 -7.65 13.86 -3.06
N LYS A 124 -8.06 15.04 -2.59
CA LYS A 124 -8.75 15.19 -1.31
C LYS A 124 -10.08 14.42 -1.29
N THR A 125 -10.81 14.40 -2.40
CA THR A 125 -12.06 13.62 -2.53
C THR A 125 -11.81 12.12 -2.34
N VAL A 126 -10.77 11.57 -3.00
CA VAL A 126 -10.38 10.16 -2.84
C VAL A 126 -9.98 9.88 -1.38
N GLU A 127 -9.13 10.73 -0.81
CA GLU A 127 -8.67 10.65 0.58
C GLU A 127 -9.83 10.73 1.59
N GLU A 128 -10.85 11.54 1.31
CA GLU A 128 -12.02 11.69 2.16
C GLU A 128 -12.94 10.46 2.11
N LEU A 129 -13.12 9.87 0.93
CA LEU A 129 -14.06 8.76 0.72
C LEU A 129 -13.47 7.39 1.09
N LEU A 130 -12.21 7.14 0.74
CA LEU A 130 -11.57 5.83 0.94
C LEU A 130 -10.66 5.80 2.18
N GLY A 131 -10.15 6.95 2.63
CA GLY A 131 -9.22 7.03 3.76
C GLY A 131 -7.78 6.57 3.45
N TRP A 132 -7.52 6.16 2.21
CA TRP A 132 -6.21 5.83 1.65
C TRP A 132 -6.15 6.27 0.18
N ASN A 133 -4.93 6.38 -0.35
CA ASN A 133 -4.72 6.68 -1.76
C ASN A 133 -3.38 6.09 -2.25
N LEU A 134 -3.24 5.99 -3.58
CA LEU A 134 -2.02 5.56 -4.26
C LEU A 134 -1.34 6.75 -4.93
N LYS A 135 -0.09 7.00 -4.59
CA LYS A 135 0.74 7.98 -5.29
C LYS A 135 1.06 7.48 -6.69
N GLU A 136 0.95 8.38 -7.66
CA GLU A 136 1.52 8.18 -8.99
C GLU A 136 3.03 8.42 -8.92
N ILE A 137 3.80 7.33 -8.93
CA ILE A 137 5.26 7.35 -8.85
C ILE A 137 5.81 6.92 -10.21
N LYS A 138 6.61 7.78 -10.84
CA LYS A 138 7.32 7.45 -12.07
C LYS A 138 8.60 6.69 -11.74
N ILE A 139 8.68 5.44 -12.19
CA ILE A 139 9.90 4.63 -12.11
C ILE A 139 10.80 5.00 -13.30
N LYS A 140 12.05 5.40 -13.01
CA LYS A 140 13.09 5.70 -14.01
C LYS A 140 13.75 4.41 -14.51
N ARG A 141 13.97 3.47 -13.59
CA ARG A 141 14.61 2.18 -13.88
C ARG A 141 13.96 1.08 -13.06
N THR A 142 13.46 0.06 -13.74
CA THR A 142 12.97 -1.17 -13.12
C THR A 142 14.15 -2.05 -12.68
N ILE A 143 14.13 -2.53 -11.44
CA ILE A 143 15.11 -3.46 -10.89
C ILE A 143 14.55 -4.89 -10.88
N LYS A 144 13.31 -5.03 -10.39
CA LYS A 144 12.57 -6.30 -10.39
C LYS A 144 11.14 -6.03 -10.78
N GLN A 145 10.58 -6.89 -11.62
CA GLN A 145 9.17 -6.85 -11.97
C GLN A 145 8.56 -8.22 -11.74
N ASP A 146 7.35 -8.20 -11.19
CA ASP A 146 6.49 -9.35 -10.94
C ASP A 146 5.07 -8.98 -11.39
N ASP A 147 4.12 -9.91 -11.29
CA ASP A 147 2.73 -9.66 -11.73
C ASP A 147 2.03 -8.63 -10.80
N ASP A 148 2.26 -8.75 -9.50
CA ASP A 148 1.58 -7.94 -8.49
C ASP A 148 2.32 -6.65 -8.11
N TYR A 149 3.62 -6.57 -8.39
CA TYR A 149 4.46 -5.46 -7.95
C TYR A 149 5.69 -5.23 -8.83
N GLU A 150 6.30 -4.07 -8.66
CA GLU A 150 7.58 -3.73 -9.27
C GLU A 150 8.48 -3.03 -8.24
N VAL A 151 9.75 -3.40 -8.20
CA VAL A 151 10.78 -2.64 -7.47
C VAL A 151 11.58 -1.86 -8.49
N GLY A 152 11.59 -0.54 -8.35
CA GLY A 152 12.28 0.36 -9.26
C GLY A 152 12.90 1.54 -8.54
N GLN A 153 13.73 2.29 -9.28
CA GLN A 153 14.32 3.55 -8.80
C GLN A 153 13.54 4.75 -9.32
N ASN A 154 13.26 5.70 -8.43
CA ASN A 154 12.68 6.99 -8.80
C ASN A 154 13.75 7.96 -9.36
N SER A 155 13.35 9.18 -9.66
CA SER A 155 14.26 10.24 -10.15
C SER A 155 15.38 10.61 -9.16
N ASN A 156 15.20 10.32 -7.88
CA ASN A 156 16.16 10.58 -6.79
C ASN A 156 17.03 9.34 -6.49
N GLU A 157 16.99 8.31 -7.34
CA GLU A 157 17.70 7.03 -7.17
C GLU A 157 17.27 6.18 -5.96
N GLU A 158 16.19 6.59 -5.27
CA GLU A 158 15.60 5.83 -4.18
C GLU A 158 14.86 4.61 -4.73
N LYS A 159 15.05 3.46 -4.08
CA LYS A 159 14.31 2.23 -4.41
C LYS A 159 12.90 2.30 -3.82
N ILE A 160 11.91 1.99 -4.64
CA ILE A 160 10.48 2.03 -4.29
C ILE A 160 9.84 0.71 -4.68
N PHE A 161 8.91 0.26 -3.84
CA PHE A 161 8.02 -0.86 -4.11
C PHE A 161 6.70 -0.32 -4.69
N LEU A 162 6.48 -0.49 -5.98
CA LEU A 162 5.25 -0.06 -6.66
C LEU A 162 4.24 -1.21 -6.69
N MET A 163 3.09 -1.02 -6.05
CA MET A 163 1.96 -1.96 -6.17
C MET A 163 1.36 -1.85 -7.58
N LYS A 164 1.25 -2.97 -8.31
CA LYS A 164 0.65 -3.03 -9.66
C LYS A 164 -0.71 -3.72 -9.68
N ASN A 165 -0.99 -4.55 -8.67
CA ASN A 165 -2.26 -5.26 -8.52
C ASN A 165 -3.46 -4.36 -8.22
N VAL A 166 -3.23 -3.09 -7.85
CA VAL A 166 -4.27 -2.07 -7.63
C VAL A 166 -3.88 -0.77 -8.32
N LEU A 167 -4.83 -0.16 -9.04
CA LEU A 167 -4.61 1.07 -9.80
C LEU A 167 -5.13 2.31 -9.05
N PRO A 168 -4.49 3.48 -9.21
CA PRO A 168 -4.96 4.73 -8.61
C PRO A 168 -6.39 5.09 -9.03
N VAL A 169 -7.23 5.43 -8.06
CA VAL A 169 -8.67 5.69 -8.24
C VAL A 169 -8.94 7.19 -8.41
N SER A 170 -9.65 7.61 -9.46
CA SER A 170 -10.08 9.00 -9.66
C SER A 170 -11.16 9.43 -8.65
N GLY A 171 -11.44 10.74 -8.55
CA GLY A 171 -12.48 11.23 -7.63
C GLY A 171 -13.88 10.67 -7.94
N GLU A 172 -14.23 10.56 -9.23
CA GLU A 172 -15.51 10.00 -9.69
C GLU A 172 -15.60 8.50 -9.35
N GLU A 173 -14.51 7.76 -9.57
CA GLU A 173 -14.44 6.34 -9.21
C GLU A 173 -14.46 6.12 -7.70
N ALA A 174 -13.89 7.02 -6.89
CA ALA A 174 -13.91 6.91 -5.44
C ALA A 174 -15.32 7.05 -4.86
N HIS A 175 -16.17 7.92 -5.43
CA HIS A 175 -17.59 7.99 -5.06
C HIS A 175 -18.30 6.67 -5.32
N LEU A 176 -18.07 6.10 -6.50
CA LEU A 176 -18.68 4.86 -6.92
C LEU A 176 -18.19 3.67 -6.08
N LEU A 177 -16.89 3.58 -5.83
CA LEU A 177 -16.30 2.57 -4.96
C LEU A 177 -16.82 2.66 -3.53
N ASN A 178 -16.86 3.86 -2.95
CA ASN A 178 -17.39 4.03 -1.59
C ASN A 178 -18.86 3.60 -1.49
N PHE A 179 -19.68 3.90 -2.50
CA PHE A 179 -21.04 3.38 -2.60
C PHE A 179 -21.06 1.84 -2.69
N LEU A 180 -20.32 1.26 -3.64
CA LEU A 180 -20.30 -0.18 -3.88
C LEU A 180 -19.78 -0.97 -2.67
N ILE A 181 -18.74 -0.48 -1.98
CA ILE A 181 -18.19 -1.10 -0.77
C ILE A 181 -19.26 -1.13 0.33
N ARG A 182 -20.02 -0.04 0.52
CA ARG A 182 -21.09 0.02 1.52
C ARG A 182 -22.22 -0.96 1.20
N GLU A 183 -22.68 -0.98 -0.05
CA GLU A 183 -23.74 -1.89 -0.51
C GLU A 183 -23.31 -3.35 -0.38
N TYR A 184 -22.09 -3.69 -0.79
CA TYR A 184 -21.57 -5.05 -0.72
C TYR A 184 -21.38 -5.53 0.73
N ARG A 185 -20.94 -4.64 1.64
CA ARG A 185 -20.86 -4.96 3.08
C ARG A 185 -22.24 -5.21 3.70
N ALA A 186 -23.29 -4.55 3.22
CA ALA A 186 -24.65 -4.74 3.69
C ALA A 186 -25.27 -6.05 3.17
N MET A 187 -25.01 -6.39 1.90
CA MET A 187 -25.53 -7.61 1.28
C MET A 187 -24.45 -8.26 0.40
N PRO A 188 -23.62 -9.15 0.99
CA PRO A 188 -22.54 -9.80 0.27
C PRO A 188 -23.08 -10.71 -0.83
N ALA A 189 -22.63 -10.49 -2.06
CA ALA A 189 -22.94 -11.37 -3.19
C ALA A 189 -21.85 -12.45 -3.34
N HIS A 190 -22.22 -13.62 -3.85
CA HIS A 190 -21.25 -14.69 -4.09
C HIS A 190 -20.24 -14.33 -5.22
N ASN A 191 -20.64 -13.46 -6.15
CA ASN A 191 -19.81 -13.00 -7.25
C ASN A 191 -19.78 -11.46 -7.31
N ILE A 192 -18.61 -10.88 -7.00
CA ILE A 192 -18.40 -9.42 -6.98
C ILE A 192 -18.60 -8.80 -8.37
N GLY A 193 -18.16 -9.49 -9.44
CA GLY A 193 -18.31 -9.01 -10.81
C GLY A 193 -19.77 -8.87 -11.23
N GLN A 194 -20.61 -9.85 -10.90
CA GLN A 194 -22.06 -9.78 -11.13
C GLN A 194 -22.71 -8.67 -10.29
N PHE A 195 -22.31 -8.52 -9.04
CA PHE A 195 -22.79 -7.45 -8.17
C PHE A 195 -22.49 -6.06 -8.76
N ILE A 196 -21.24 -5.82 -9.19
CA ILE A 196 -20.86 -4.57 -9.85
C ILE A 196 -21.71 -4.36 -11.11
N TYR A 197 -21.83 -5.38 -11.97
CA TYR A 197 -22.62 -5.30 -13.19
C TYR A 197 -24.07 -4.84 -12.92
N TRP A 198 -24.74 -5.45 -11.93
CA TRP A 198 -26.11 -5.09 -11.58
C TRP A 198 -26.23 -3.66 -11.04
N GLN A 199 -25.31 -3.24 -10.16
CA GLN A 199 -25.30 -1.88 -9.62
C GLN A 199 -25.01 -0.83 -10.70
N MET A 200 -24.11 -1.14 -11.63
CA MET A 200 -23.79 -0.26 -12.75
C MET A 200 -24.97 -0.12 -13.71
N LYS A 201 -25.65 -1.22 -14.04
CA LYS A 201 -26.84 -1.21 -14.88
C LYS A 201 -27.98 -0.39 -14.26
N LYS A 202 -28.19 -0.49 -12.94
CA LYS A 202 -29.20 0.29 -12.21
C LYS A 202 -28.90 1.79 -12.22
N SER A 203 -27.63 2.16 -12.12
CA SER A 203 -27.17 3.55 -12.10
C SER A 203 -26.90 4.13 -13.50
N ASN A 204 -27.11 3.34 -14.56
CA ASN A 204 -26.80 3.70 -15.95
C ASN A 204 -25.35 4.18 -16.16
N ILE A 205 -24.40 3.49 -15.51
CA ILE A 205 -22.95 3.76 -15.60
C ILE A 205 -22.29 2.62 -16.35
N GLU A 206 -21.39 2.94 -17.29
CA GLU A 206 -20.53 1.96 -17.96
C GLU A 206 -19.10 2.05 -17.43
N LEU A 207 -18.52 0.89 -17.13
CA LEU A 207 -17.12 0.74 -16.75
C LEU A 207 -16.38 -0.04 -17.83
N ASN A 208 -15.14 0.35 -18.13
CA ASN A 208 -14.26 -0.47 -18.96
C ASN A 208 -13.76 -1.71 -18.20
N GLU A 209 -13.17 -2.68 -18.91
CA GLU A 209 -12.73 -3.94 -18.28
C GLU A 209 -11.66 -3.74 -17.20
N SER A 210 -10.71 -2.83 -17.40
CA SER A 210 -9.68 -2.52 -16.41
C SER A 210 -10.27 -1.90 -15.14
N GLN A 211 -11.27 -1.02 -15.27
CA GLN A 211 -12.00 -0.45 -14.14
C GLN A 211 -12.79 -1.52 -13.38
N LYS A 212 -13.50 -2.42 -14.08
CA LYS A 212 -14.23 -3.53 -13.45
C LYS A 212 -13.30 -4.43 -12.65
N GLU A 213 -12.14 -4.77 -13.21
CA GLU A 213 -11.15 -5.60 -12.54
C GLU A 213 -10.58 -4.90 -11.29
N ASN A 214 -10.17 -3.63 -11.42
CA ASN A 214 -9.65 -2.86 -10.30
C ASN A 214 -10.70 -2.69 -9.19
N PHE A 215 -11.95 -2.42 -9.56
CA PHE A 215 -13.05 -2.29 -8.61
C PHE A 215 -13.33 -3.59 -7.88
N SER A 216 -13.33 -4.71 -8.60
CA SER A 216 -13.53 -6.03 -8.01
C SER A 216 -12.47 -6.32 -6.96
N LYS A 217 -11.19 -6.09 -7.29
CA LYS A 217 -10.05 -6.27 -6.38
C LYS A 217 -10.17 -5.38 -5.13
N ILE A 218 -10.50 -4.10 -5.32
CA ILE A 218 -10.64 -3.14 -4.21
C ILE A 218 -11.83 -3.53 -3.30
N ILE A 219 -12.99 -3.85 -3.86
CA ILE A 219 -14.18 -4.24 -3.08
C ILE A 219 -13.90 -5.52 -2.29
N GLU A 220 -13.24 -6.50 -2.90
CA GLU A 220 -12.84 -7.73 -2.22
C GLU A 220 -11.89 -7.44 -1.05
N ALA A 221 -10.88 -6.61 -1.29
CA ALA A 221 -9.92 -6.20 -0.27
C ALA A 221 -10.60 -5.44 0.89
N GLU A 222 -11.40 -4.43 0.59
CA GLU A 222 -12.14 -3.61 1.56
C GLU A 222 -13.20 -4.40 2.34
N SER A 223 -13.71 -5.48 1.76
CA SER A 223 -14.62 -6.39 2.46
C SER A 223 -13.88 -7.27 3.47
N SER A 224 -12.63 -7.66 3.17
CA SER A 224 -11.77 -8.45 4.05
C SER A 224 -11.32 -7.69 5.31
N SER A 225 -10.85 -8.41 6.34
CA SER A 225 -10.39 -7.81 7.60
C SER A 225 -9.19 -6.86 7.44
N SER A 226 -8.35 -7.11 6.44
CA SER A 226 -7.12 -6.34 6.18
C SER A 226 -7.26 -5.18 5.21
N GLY A 227 -8.45 -4.97 4.60
CA GLY A 227 -8.69 -3.85 3.69
C GLY A 227 -7.68 -3.78 2.55
N ILE A 228 -7.30 -2.56 2.15
CA ILE A 228 -6.26 -2.30 1.14
C ILE A 228 -4.90 -2.97 1.44
N LEU A 229 -4.57 -3.27 2.70
CA LEU A 229 -3.32 -3.96 3.04
C LEU A 229 -3.29 -5.41 2.58
N LYS A 230 -4.44 -6.00 2.19
CA LYS A 230 -4.51 -7.37 1.64
C LYS A 230 -3.51 -7.58 0.50
N PHE A 231 -3.32 -6.59 -0.36
CA PHE A 231 -2.39 -6.64 -1.49
C PHE A 231 -0.92 -6.76 -1.07
N LEU A 232 -0.53 -6.15 0.06
CA LEU A 232 0.83 -6.27 0.61
C LEU A 232 0.99 -7.55 1.45
N LEU A 233 -0.03 -7.90 2.23
CA LEU A 233 -0.04 -9.10 3.07
C LEU A 233 0.04 -10.38 2.22
N GLY A 234 -0.61 -10.42 1.07
CA GLY A 234 -0.57 -11.54 0.13
C GLY A 234 0.78 -11.72 -0.58
N ASN A 235 1.65 -10.70 -0.60
CA ASN A 235 2.88 -10.74 -1.39
C ASN A 235 3.99 -11.55 -0.70
N GLY A 236 4.32 -12.75 -1.21
CA GLY A 236 5.30 -13.65 -0.61
C GLY A 236 6.74 -13.12 -0.49
N ALA A 237 7.11 -12.05 -1.21
CA ALA A 237 8.43 -11.44 -1.12
C ALA A 237 8.60 -10.45 0.05
N LEU A 238 7.49 -10.06 0.69
CA LEU A 238 7.47 -9.15 1.83
C LEU A 238 7.46 -9.90 3.16
N GLU A 239 8.29 -9.45 4.10
CA GLU A 239 8.40 -10.01 5.46
C GLU A 239 7.74 -9.08 6.50
N GLU A 240 7.84 -7.77 6.31
CA GLU A 240 7.25 -6.78 7.22
C GLU A 240 6.55 -5.66 6.47
N ILE A 241 5.50 -5.10 7.08
CA ILE A 241 4.72 -3.96 6.58
C ILE A 241 4.59 -2.96 7.73
N ALA A 242 4.97 -1.71 7.51
CA ALA A 242 4.97 -0.67 8.53
C ALA A 242 4.25 0.60 8.06
N CYS A 243 3.47 1.18 8.96
CA CYS A 243 2.87 2.49 8.85
C CYS A 243 3.43 3.37 9.97
N ILE A 244 4.08 4.48 9.62
CA ILE A 244 4.73 5.38 10.59
C ILE A 244 3.89 6.61 10.95
N GLY A 245 2.77 6.80 10.26
CA GLY A 245 1.86 7.94 10.43
C GLY A 245 0.86 8.00 9.27
N THR A 246 0.05 9.06 9.24
CA THR A 246 -0.91 9.33 8.16
C THR A 246 -0.55 10.59 7.39
N GLY A 247 -1.16 10.74 6.21
CA GLY A 247 -0.90 11.84 5.29
C GLY A 247 0.00 11.43 4.14
N LYS A 248 0.02 12.28 3.10
CA LYS A 248 0.70 11.99 1.85
C LYS A 248 2.20 11.75 2.03
N GLU A 249 2.87 12.36 2.99
CA GLU A 249 4.32 12.17 3.21
C GLU A 249 4.67 10.89 4.00
N ASN A 250 3.66 10.15 4.47
CA ASN A 250 3.83 8.93 5.27
C ASN A 250 3.36 7.71 4.47
N GLU A 251 4.12 7.32 3.44
CA GLU A 251 3.83 6.09 2.70
C GLU A 251 4.04 4.85 3.58
N ILE A 252 3.29 3.80 3.29
CA ILE A 252 3.52 2.48 3.86
C ILE A 252 4.90 2.01 3.45
N LEU A 253 5.69 1.56 4.42
CA LEU A 253 6.98 0.94 4.21
C LEU A 253 6.83 -0.58 4.25
N VAL A 254 7.63 -1.26 3.44
CA VAL A 254 7.66 -2.72 3.42
C VAL A 254 9.10 -3.21 3.48
N TYR A 255 9.33 -4.31 4.20
CA TYR A 255 10.60 -5.00 4.19
C TYR A 255 10.55 -6.11 3.14
N HIS A 256 11.27 -5.93 2.04
CA HIS A 256 11.39 -6.91 0.97
C HIS A 256 12.62 -7.79 1.21
N ALA A 257 12.47 -9.11 1.17
CA ALA A 257 13.52 -10.07 1.54
C ALA A 257 14.88 -9.83 0.84
N ALA A 258 14.86 -9.43 -0.44
CA ALA A 258 16.09 -9.14 -1.20
C ALA A 258 16.57 -7.68 -1.15
N PHE A 259 15.72 -6.72 -0.76
CA PHE A 259 16.01 -5.28 -0.96
C PHE A 259 15.92 -4.45 0.33
N GLY A 260 15.51 -5.05 1.46
CA GLY A 260 15.32 -4.37 2.72
C GLY A 260 14.09 -3.46 2.71
N TRP A 261 14.14 -2.37 3.49
CA TRP A 261 13.06 -1.40 3.61
C TRP A 261 12.88 -0.58 2.33
N LEU A 262 11.65 -0.59 1.82
CA LEU A 262 11.23 0.17 0.64
C LEU A 262 9.97 0.95 0.96
N LYS A 263 9.86 2.18 0.44
CA LYS A 263 8.59 2.92 0.44
C LYS A 263 7.67 2.33 -0.63
N THR A 264 6.37 2.31 -0.34
CA THR A 264 5.35 1.95 -1.33
C THR A 264 4.70 3.18 -1.95
N ASN A 265 3.83 2.99 -2.94
CA ASN A 265 2.93 4.05 -3.41
C ASN A 265 1.67 4.21 -2.55
N LEU A 266 1.42 3.35 -1.57
CA LEU A 266 0.23 3.41 -0.72
C LEU A 266 0.46 4.30 0.50
N TYR A 267 -0.52 5.15 0.83
CA TYR A 267 -0.56 5.88 2.09
C TYR A 267 -1.99 5.99 2.62
N PHE A 268 -2.13 6.15 3.94
CA PHE A 268 -3.40 6.44 4.59
C PHE A 268 -3.54 7.94 4.79
N SER A 269 -4.71 8.51 4.49
CA SER A 269 -5.00 9.93 4.69
C SER A 269 -5.62 10.23 6.05
N LYS A 270 -6.26 9.24 6.68
CA LYS A 270 -7.05 9.40 7.92
C LYS A 270 -6.62 8.42 9.00
N GLU A 271 -6.40 8.92 10.21
CA GLU A 271 -6.10 8.06 11.37
C GLU A 271 -7.24 7.12 11.72
N GLU A 272 -8.49 7.57 11.60
CA GLU A 272 -9.65 6.74 11.93
C GLU A 272 -9.73 5.52 11.00
N THR A 273 -9.40 5.67 9.71
CA THR A 273 -9.33 4.55 8.75
C THR A 273 -8.28 3.51 9.19
N VAL A 274 -7.10 3.96 9.60
CA VAL A 274 -6.04 3.06 10.10
C VAL A 274 -6.48 2.36 11.38
N LYS A 275 -7.11 3.08 12.30
CA LYS A 275 -7.61 2.57 13.59
C LYS A 275 -8.72 1.54 13.40
N GLU A 276 -9.68 1.79 12.50
CA GLU A 276 -10.72 0.85 12.12
C GLU A 276 -10.12 -0.42 11.51
N LEU A 277 -9.14 -0.26 10.62
CA LEU A 277 -8.43 -1.36 9.99
C LEU A 277 -7.69 -2.25 11.01
N ILE A 278 -6.90 -1.64 11.91
CA ILE A 278 -6.21 -2.33 13.01
C ILE A 278 -7.21 -3.09 13.88
N ASN A 279 -8.32 -2.46 14.27
CA ASN A 279 -9.33 -3.08 15.10
C ASN A 279 -10.07 -4.22 14.38
N LYS A 280 -10.29 -4.11 13.07
CA LYS A 280 -10.88 -5.17 12.25
C LYS A 280 -9.93 -6.38 12.16
N MET A 281 -8.64 -6.14 11.90
CA MET A 281 -7.62 -7.19 11.86
C MET A 281 -7.40 -7.87 13.22
N ALA A 282 -7.40 -7.10 14.32
CA ALA A 282 -7.16 -7.62 15.66
C ALA A 282 -8.39 -8.26 16.33
N ARG A 283 -9.54 -8.32 15.65
CA ARG A 283 -10.82 -8.80 16.21
C ARG A 283 -10.73 -10.21 16.80
N ILE A 284 -10.06 -11.15 16.12
CA ILE A 284 -9.87 -12.53 16.62
C ILE A 284 -9.02 -12.57 17.90
N SER A 285 -8.07 -11.66 18.05
CA SER A 285 -7.27 -11.56 19.28
C SER A 285 -8.05 -11.02 20.47
N GLY A 286 -9.30 -10.55 20.30
CA GLY A 286 -10.11 -9.95 21.36
C GLY A 286 -9.56 -8.61 21.87
N ARG A 287 -8.56 -8.04 21.18
CA ARG A 287 -7.86 -6.82 21.56
C ARG A 287 -8.34 -5.66 20.70
N ARG A 288 -8.36 -4.46 21.28
CA ARG A 288 -8.86 -3.24 20.61
C ARG A 288 -7.99 -2.04 20.92
N LEU A 289 -7.56 -1.34 19.87
CA LEU A 289 -6.89 -0.05 19.94
C LEU A 289 -7.93 1.05 20.20
N SER A 290 -7.74 1.79 21.30
CA SER A 290 -8.63 2.86 21.76
C SER A 290 -7.88 3.86 22.63
N LEU A 291 -8.47 5.01 22.97
CA LEU A 291 -7.85 5.96 23.90
C LEU A 291 -7.57 5.35 25.29
N LYS A 292 -8.38 4.38 25.74
CA LYS A 292 -8.16 3.65 26.99
C LYS A 292 -7.00 2.64 26.88
N ASN A 293 -6.85 2.03 25.71
CA ASN A 293 -5.77 1.08 25.39
C ASN A 293 -5.04 1.56 24.12
N PRO A 294 -4.15 2.57 24.22
CA PRO A 294 -3.54 3.24 23.07
C PRO A 294 -2.38 2.45 22.44
N LYS A 295 -2.18 1.19 22.85
CA LYS A 295 -1.25 0.23 22.25
C LYS A 295 -1.89 -1.15 22.17
N ILE A 296 -1.51 -1.92 21.16
CA ILE A 296 -1.99 -3.28 20.96
C ILE A 296 -0.88 -4.17 20.39
N ASN A 297 -0.81 -5.40 20.90
CA ASN A 297 -0.06 -6.51 20.30
C ASN A 297 -1.07 -7.62 20.00
N ALA A 298 -1.16 -8.09 18.77
CA ALA A 298 -2.15 -9.07 18.35
C ALA A 298 -1.57 -10.10 17.37
N VAL A 299 -2.15 -11.29 17.37
CA VAL A 299 -1.93 -12.30 16.32
C VAL A 299 -3.16 -12.27 15.41
N LEU A 300 -2.90 -12.05 14.12
CA LEU A 300 -3.92 -11.96 13.08
C LEU A 300 -4.39 -13.35 12.66
N GLU A 301 -5.50 -13.43 11.91
CA GLU A 301 -6.12 -14.69 11.49
C GLU A 301 -5.16 -15.61 10.70
N ASN A 302 -4.23 -15.00 9.96
CA ASN A 302 -3.20 -15.67 9.17
C ASN A 302 -1.88 -15.93 9.95
N GLY A 303 -1.89 -15.80 11.27
CA GLY A 303 -0.73 -15.99 12.15
C GLY A 303 0.26 -14.83 12.15
N HIS A 304 0.04 -13.78 11.35
CA HIS A 304 0.90 -12.59 11.36
C HIS A 304 0.81 -11.85 12.68
N ARG A 305 1.87 -11.11 13.03
CA ARG A 305 1.94 -10.36 14.28
C ARG A 305 1.72 -8.89 13.99
N LEU A 306 0.76 -8.28 14.66
CA LEU A 306 0.45 -6.86 14.56
C LEU A 306 0.83 -6.16 15.87
N ASN A 307 1.73 -5.19 15.79
CA ASN A 307 1.91 -4.17 16.81
C ASN A 307 1.30 -2.86 16.29
N ALA A 308 0.54 -2.16 17.12
CA ALA A 308 0.09 -0.82 16.78
C ALA A 308 0.00 0.08 18.01
N SER A 309 0.19 1.39 17.78
CA SER A 309 0.16 2.41 18.81
C SER A 309 -0.52 3.68 18.29
N MET A 310 -1.15 4.43 19.16
CA MET A 310 -1.76 5.73 18.86
C MET A 310 -1.49 6.75 19.98
N ASN A 311 -1.87 8.02 19.74
CA ASN A 311 -1.87 9.06 20.77
C ASN A 311 -2.66 8.58 22.00
N PRO A 312 -2.15 8.75 23.24
CA PRO A 312 -1.00 9.58 23.65
C PRO A 312 0.38 8.93 23.67
N ILE A 313 0.51 7.64 23.32
CA ILE A 313 1.83 6.97 23.35
C ILE A 313 2.66 7.31 22.11
N ALA A 314 2.00 7.45 20.95
CA ALA A 314 2.63 7.76 19.69
C ALA A 314 2.42 9.23 19.29
N PHE A 315 3.47 10.04 19.39
CA PHE A 315 3.44 11.47 19.01
C PHE A 315 3.38 11.68 17.49
N SER A 316 3.86 10.73 16.69
CA SER A 316 3.79 10.79 15.21
C SER A 316 2.42 10.47 14.64
N GLY A 317 1.42 10.23 15.51
CA GLY A 317 0.10 9.75 15.13
C GLY A 317 -0.02 8.23 15.21
N ILE A 318 -1.12 7.70 14.69
CA ILE A 318 -1.34 6.25 14.65
C ILE A 318 -0.32 5.54 13.76
N ASN A 319 0.31 4.50 14.29
CA ASN A 319 1.31 3.69 13.59
C ASN A 319 1.09 2.21 13.85
N PHE A 320 1.58 1.37 12.95
CA PHE A 320 1.57 -0.07 13.12
C PHE A 320 2.72 -0.75 12.40
N THR A 321 3.08 -1.94 12.86
CA THR A 321 3.99 -2.86 12.17
C THR A 321 3.35 -4.25 12.14
N ILE A 322 3.25 -4.83 10.95
CA ILE A 322 2.85 -6.21 10.74
C ILE A 322 4.08 -7.02 10.35
N ARG A 323 4.43 -7.99 11.18
CA ARG A 323 5.47 -8.98 10.88
C ARG A 323 4.79 -10.23 10.36
N LYS A 324 5.09 -10.61 9.12
CA LYS A 324 4.40 -11.68 8.43
C LYS A 324 4.92 -13.03 8.91
N PHE A 325 3.99 -13.93 9.16
CA PHE A 325 4.27 -15.34 9.37
C PHE A 325 4.61 -15.98 8.03
N LYS A 326 5.80 -16.58 7.93
CA LYS A 326 6.24 -17.23 6.70
C LYS A 326 5.49 -18.56 6.55
N GLN A 327 4.57 -18.64 5.58
CA GLN A 327 3.75 -19.84 5.38
C GLN A 327 4.61 -21.04 4.95
N ASN A 328 5.63 -20.82 4.11
CA ASN A 328 6.56 -21.87 3.68
C ASN A 328 7.86 -21.76 4.49
N PRO A 329 8.06 -22.60 5.52
CA PRO A 329 9.34 -22.66 6.21
C PRO A 329 10.43 -23.11 5.24
N LEU A 330 11.69 -22.73 5.53
CA LEU A 330 12.82 -23.28 4.79
C LEU A 330 12.86 -24.80 5.00
N THR A 331 13.40 -25.52 4.03
CA THR A 331 13.68 -26.95 4.11
C THR A 331 15.15 -27.19 4.52
N PRO A 332 15.52 -28.40 4.95
CA PRO A 332 16.93 -28.75 5.16
C PRO A 332 17.78 -28.54 3.91
N LEU A 333 17.23 -28.76 2.71
CA LEU A 333 17.93 -28.50 1.45
C LEU A 333 18.20 -27.00 1.24
N ASP A 334 17.28 -26.14 1.65
CA ASP A 334 17.45 -24.70 1.58
C ASP A 334 18.59 -24.24 2.50
N LEU A 335 18.73 -24.84 3.68
CA LEU A 335 19.85 -24.54 4.59
C LEU A 335 21.22 -24.86 3.97
N ILE A 336 21.31 -25.94 3.18
CA ILE A 336 22.52 -26.28 2.41
C ILE A 336 22.76 -25.24 1.32
N SER A 337 21.71 -24.91 0.57
CA SER A 337 21.78 -23.96 -0.55
C SER A 337 22.19 -22.56 -0.10
N LEU A 338 21.70 -22.13 1.08
CA LEU A 338 22.06 -20.88 1.75
C LEU A 338 23.41 -20.94 2.48
N LYS A 339 24.10 -22.08 2.44
CA LYS A 339 25.36 -22.34 3.17
C LYS A 339 25.24 -22.10 4.69
N THR A 340 24.05 -22.26 5.24
CA THR A 340 23.79 -22.16 6.68
C THR A 340 24.27 -23.41 7.42
N ALA A 341 24.17 -24.58 6.79
CA ALA A 341 24.71 -25.85 7.28
C ALA A 341 25.19 -26.71 6.11
N ASN A 342 26.20 -27.55 6.34
CA ASN A 342 26.62 -28.54 5.34
C ASN A 342 25.78 -29.84 5.48
N ALA A 343 25.88 -30.72 4.47
CA ALA A 343 25.09 -31.95 4.44
C ALA A 343 25.43 -32.91 5.60
N GLU A 344 26.70 -32.96 6.03
CA GLU A 344 27.15 -33.80 7.13
C GLU A 344 26.53 -33.39 8.47
N ALA A 345 26.51 -32.08 8.77
CA ALA A 345 25.89 -31.55 9.97
C ALA A 345 24.37 -31.80 9.99
N LEU A 346 23.70 -31.64 8.84
CA LEU A 346 22.27 -31.94 8.75
C LEU A 346 21.97 -33.43 8.85
N ALA A 347 22.83 -34.31 8.33
CA ALA A 347 22.70 -35.75 8.51
C ALA A 347 22.88 -36.15 9.98
N PHE A 348 23.84 -35.56 10.68
CA PHE A 348 24.00 -35.73 12.13
C PHE A 348 22.75 -35.29 12.90
N LEU A 349 22.24 -34.08 12.61
CA LEU A 349 21.02 -33.58 13.25
C LEU A 349 19.79 -34.44 12.93
N TRP A 350 19.69 -34.94 11.70
CA TRP A 350 18.63 -35.87 11.30
C TRP A 350 18.68 -37.14 12.15
N MET A 351 19.85 -37.74 12.31
CA MET A 351 20.03 -38.93 13.15
C MET A 351 19.67 -38.62 14.61
N ALA A 352 20.16 -37.51 15.17
CA ALA A 352 19.84 -37.10 16.54
C ALA A 352 18.33 -36.91 16.76
N ILE A 353 17.62 -36.31 15.80
CA ILE A 353 16.16 -36.17 15.84
C ILE A 353 15.49 -37.54 15.82
N ARG A 354 15.92 -38.44 14.93
CA ARG A 354 15.35 -39.79 14.78
C ARG A 354 15.57 -40.68 16.01
N THR A 355 16.62 -40.43 16.78
CA THR A 355 16.92 -41.13 18.04
C THR A 355 16.35 -40.43 19.28
N ASN A 356 15.46 -39.44 19.10
CA ASN A 356 14.80 -38.70 20.18
C ASN A 356 15.77 -37.94 21.11
N CYS A 357 16.92 -37.49 20.59
CA CYS A 357 17.80 -36.60 21.34
C CYS A 357 17.14 -35.22 21.52
N SER A 358 17.27 -34.64 22.71
CA SER A 358 16.88 -33.25 22.97
C SER A 358 17.86 -32.30 22.29
N LEU A 359 17.32 -31.28 21.61
CA LEU A 359 18.10 -30.30 20.85
C LEU A 359 17.80 -28.89 21.36
N LEU A 360 18.85 -28.10 21.53
CA LEU A 360 18.78 -26.68 21.86
C LEU A 360 19.49 -25.87 20.77
N LEU A 361 18.77 -24.95 20.13
CA LEU A 361 19.34 -24.03 19.15
C LEU A 361 19.63 -22.67 19.79
N CYS A 362 20.91 -22.31 19.86
CA CYS A 362 21.38 -21.07 20.47
C CYS A 362 21.80 -20.03 19.43
N GLY A 363 21.78 -18.76 19.81
CA GLY A 363 22.18 -17.65 18.93
C GLY A 363 21.50 -16.33 19.30
N ASN A 364 22.00 -15.24 18.72
CA ASN A 364 21.47 -13.88 18.96
C ASN A 364 20.08 -13.69 18.36
N THR A 365 19.38 -12.62 18.76
CA THR A 365 18.14 -12.21 18.11
C THR A 365 18.39 -11.92 16.62
N GLY A 366 17.53 -12.42 15.74
CA GLY A 366 17.68 -12.27 14.29
C GLY A 366 18.71 -13.20 13.63
N SER A 367 19.39 -14.08 14.37
CA SER A 367 20.38 -15.01 13.79
C SER A 367 19.79 -16.21 13.04
N GLY A 368 18.46 -16.25 12.85
CA GLY A 368 17.78 -17.34 12.14
C GLY A 368 17.45 -18.59 12.98
N LYS A 369 17.51 -18.54 14.32
CA LYS A 369 17.24 -19.70 15.20
C LYS A 369 15.92 -20.41 14.86
N THR A 370 14.79 -19.69 14.94
CA THR A 370 13.47 -20.28 14.68
C THR A 370 13.33 -20.74 13.23
N THR A 371 14.02 -20.08 12.29
CA THR A 371 14.04 -20.47 10.88
C THR A 371 14.76 -21.79 10.68
N THR A 372 15.94 -21.97 11.29
CA THR A 372 16.69 -23.23 11.26
C THR A 372 15.91 -24.34 11.96
N LEU A 373 15.33 -24.05 13.13
CA LEU A 373 14.46 -24.98 13.86
C LEU A 373 13.30 -25.45 12.97
N ASN A 374 12.61 -24.52 12.30
CA ASN A 374 11.52 -24.82 11.37
C ASN A 374 11.95 -25.74 10.22
N ALA A 375 13.15 -25.53 9.67
CA ALA A 375 13.67 -26.38 8.61
C ALA A 375 13.96 -27.81 9.09
N LEU A 376 14.49 -27.96 10.30
CA LEU A 376 14.78 -29.26 10.88
C LEU A 376 13.51 -30.07 11.17
N PHE A 377 12.33 -29.45 11.26
CA PHE A 377 11.07 -30.20 11.45
C PHE A 377 10.70 -31.10 10.27
N GLY A 378 11.31 -30.88 9.09
CA GLY A 378 11.24 -31.83 7.97
C GLY A 378 11.84 -33.20 8.29
N PHE A 379 12.69 -33.31 9.31
CA PHE A 379 13.30 -34.57 9.78
C PHE A 379 12.46 -35.32 10.81
N LEU A 380 11.44 -34.68 11.40
CA LEU A 380 10.58 -35.34 12.38
C LEU A 380 9.74 -36.45 11.70
N PRO A 381 9.60 -37.62 12.32
CA PRO A 381 8.67 -38.65 11.85
C PRO A 381 7.25 -38.09 11.63
N LYS A 382 6.54 -38.61 10.62
CA LYS A 382 5.22 -38.09 10.23
C LYS A 382 4.11 -38.43 11.24
N ASP A 383 4.29 -39.51 11.97
CA ASP A 383 3.29 -40.08 12.89
C ASP A 383 3.48 -39.61 14.34
N ASP A 384 4.50 -38.80 14.60
CA ASP A 384 4.77 -38.27 15.94
C ASP A 384 3.67 -37.30 16.37
N ARG A 385 3.21 -37.46 17.61
CA ARG A 385 2.38 -36.49 18.32
C ARG A 385 3.26 -35.38 18.88
N ILE A 386 3.09 -34.19 18.34
CA ILE A 386 3.93 -33.04 18.65
C ILE A 386 3.12 -31.98 19.40
N ILE A 387 3.66 -31.51 20.52
CA ILE A 387 3.11 -30.37 21.25
C ILE A 387 4.05 -29.18 21.11
N ILE A 388 3.55 -28.08 20.57
CA ILE A 388 4.28 -26.85 20.34
C ILE A 388 3.81 -25.82 21.35
N THR A 389 4.75 -25.16 22.00
CA THR A 389 4.49 -24.10 22.97
C THR A 389 5.20 -22.82 22.54
N GLU A 390 4.45 -21.74 22.30
CA GLU A 390 5.00 -20.47 21.81
C GLU A 390 4.26 -19.29 22.42
N GLU A 391 4.98 -18.23 22.83
CA GLU A 391 4.32 -16.96 23.17
C GLU A 391 3.59 -16.38 21.96
N THR A 392 4.19 -16.50 20.78
CA THR A 392 3.59 -16.04 19.55
C THR A 392 3.87 -17.04 18.44
N PRO A 393 2.85 -17.54 17.71
CA PRO A 393 3.05 -18.57 16.70
C PRO A 393 4.09 -18.15 15.66
N GLU A 394 5.15 -18.93 15.52
CA GLU A 394 6.25 -18.75 14.56
C GLU A 394 6.62 -20.09 13.91
N ILE A 395 6.34 -21.20 14.58
CA ILE A 395 6.67 -22.55 14.13
C ILE A 395 5.63 -23.08 13.16
N ASN A 396 6.08 -23.60 12.00
CA ASN A 396 5.23 -24.33 11.06
C ASN A 396 5.80 -25.73 10.83
N ILE A 397 5.01 -26.77 11.11
CA ILE A 397 5.45 -28.16 10.99
C ILE A 397 4.53 -28.95 10.06
N PRO A 398 5.07 -29.89 9.26
CA PRO A 398 4.29 -30.64 8.27
C PRO A 398 3.44 -31.77 8.88
N GLN A 399 3.67 -32.17 10.14
CA GLN A 399 2.98 -33.27 10.79
C GLN A 399 1.50 -32.96 11.01
N LYS A 400 0.67 -34.01 11.03
CA LYS A 400 -0.78 -33.88 11.24
C LYS A 400 -1.17 -33.85 12.71
N HIS A 401 -0.47 -34.61 13.56
CA HIS A 401 -0.81 -34.78 14.96
C HIS A 401 -0.16 -33.71 15.84
N VAL A 402 -0.65 -32.47 15.70
CA VAL A 402 -0.02 -31.30 16.33
C VAL A 402 -0.99 -30.59 17.26
N ILE A 403 -0.54 -30.33 18.48
CA ILE A 403 -1.22 -29.45 19.43
C ILE A 403 -0.39 -28.20 19.62
N ARG A 404 -1.02 -27.03 19.53
CA ARG A 404 -0.37 -25.73 19.69
C ARG A 404 -0.93 -25.03 20.92
N LEU A 405 -0.05 -24.70 21.84
CA LEU A 405 -0.36 -23.98 23.07
C LEU A 405 0.33 -22.62 23.04
N LYS A 406 -0.38 -21.60 23.49
CA LYS A 406 0.12 -20.22 23.55
C LYS A 406 -0.06 -19.63 24.93
N THR A 407 0.86 -18.76 25.33
CA THR A 407 0.73 -17.98 26.56
C THR A 407 -0.48 -17.06 26.49
N SER A 408 -1.01 -16.71 27.66
CA SER A 408 -2.08 -15.71 27.81
C SER A 408 -1.73 -14.79 28.96
N GLU A 409 -2.55 -13.75 29.20
CA GLU A 409 -2.30 -12.78 30.28
C GLU A 409 -2.23 -13.44 31.67
N ASN A 410 -2.90 -14.58 31.86
CA ASN A 410 -2.95 -15.31 33.12
C ASN A 410 -2.26 -16.68 33.08
N ILE A 411 -1.66 -17.06 31.94
CA ILE A 411 -1.05 -18.39 31.76
C ILE A 411 0.36 -18.16 31.22
N SER A 412 1.35 -18.42 32.08
CA SER A 412 2.76 -18.24 31.76
C SER A 412 3.30 -19.38 30.90
N MET A 413 4.51 -19.18 30.34
CA MET A 413 5.16 -20.22 29.55
C MET A 413 5.45 -21.47 30.39
N LYS A 414 5.86 -21.27 31.64
CA LYS A 414 6.06 -22.33 32.64
C LYS A 414 4.82 -23.20 32.82
N ASP A 415 3.65 -22.58 33.01
CA ASP A 415 2.40 -23.31 33.25
C ASP A 415 2.06 -24.24 32.08
N ILE A 416 2.31 -23.75 30.85
CA ILE A 416 2.07 -24.51 29.63
C ILE A 416 3.06 -25.67 29.50
N ILE A 417 4.35 -25.45 29.76
CA ILE A 417 5.38 -26.50 29.69
C ILE A 417 4.99 -27.67 30.60
N VAL A 418 4.64 -27.40 31.86
CA VAL A 418 4.23 -28.43 32.83
C VAL A 418 3.00 -29.20 32.34
N GLU A 419 2.04 -28.51 31.73
CA GLU A 419 0.82 -29.15 31.22
C GLU A 419 1.10 -30.08 30.03
N THR A 420 2.09 -29.77 29.18
CA THR A 420 2.41 -30.60 28.01
C THR A 420 2.73 -32.05 28.37
N LEU A 421 3.29 -32.30 29.55
CA LEU A 421 3.69 -33.63 30.02
C LEU A 421 2.50 -34.55 30.26
N ARG A 422 1.35 -33.98 30.62
CA ARG A 422 0.11 -34.73 30.85
C ARG A 422 -0.61 -35.11 29.55
N MET A 423 -0.15 -34.57 28.43
CA MET A 423 -0.81 -34.70 27.13
C MET A 423 -0.23 -35.83 26.27
N ARG A 424 0.67 -36.66 26.84
CA ARG A 424 1.36 -37.79 26.20
C ARG A 424 1.98 -37.41 24.83
N PRO A 425 2.88 -36.42 24.77
CA PRO A 425 3.60 -36.09 23.55
C PRO A 425 4.65 -37.15 23.21
N ASP A 426 4.90 -37.37 21.91
CA ASP A 426 6.15 -38.00 21.45
C ASP A 426 7.28 -36.95 21.45
N ARG A 427 6.94 -35.69 21.15
CA ARG A 427 7.87 -34.55 21.21
C ARG A 427 7.20 -33.30 21.74
N VAL A 428 7.96 -32.54 22.54
CA VAL A 428 7.62 -31.19 22.96
C VAL A 428 8.58 -30.22 22.29
N ILE A 429 8.03 -29.18 21.67
CA ILE A 429 8.77 -28.10 21.04
C ILE A 429 8.44 -26.82 21.80
N ILE A 430 9.47 -26.20 22.37
CA ILE A 430 9.35 -24.90 23.04
C ILE A 430 9.98 -23.87 22.11
N GLY A 431 9.20 -22.88 21.68
CA GLY A 431 9.65 -21.90 20.70
C GLY A 431 10.83 -21.07 21.19
N GLU A 432 10.78 -20.60 22.43
CA GLU A 432 11.86 -19.85 23.07
C GLU A 432 11.79 -20.03 24.59
N ILE A 433 12.96 -20.13 25.24
CA ILE A 433 13.11 -20.12 26.70
C ILE A 433 13.91 -18.87 27.05
N ARG A 434 13.36 -18.02 27.93
CA ARG A 434 13.91 -16.69 28.26
C ARG A 434 14.31 -16.52 29.72
N ASN A 435 13.71 -17.27 30.64
CA ASN A 435 13.94 -17.08 32.07
C ASN A 435 14.24 -18.38 32.81
N LYS A 436 14.75 -18.24 34.04
CA LYS A 436 15.15 -19.36 34.89
C LYS A 436 13.97 -20.29 35.21
N ASP A 437 12.78 -19.73 35.40
CA ASP A 437 11.60 -20.50 35.75
C ASP A 437 11.13 -21.41 34.62
N GLU A 438 11.24 -20.96 33.36
CA GLU A 438 11.00 -21.78 32.17
C GLU A 438 12.06 -22.88 31.99
N VAL A 439 13.34 -22.57 32.25
CA VAL A 439 14.41 -23.58 32.23
C VAL A 439 14.15 -24.65 33.28
N ASN A 440 13.82 -24.25 34.51
CA ASN A 440 13.48 -25.21 35.57
C ASN A 440 12.27 -26.05 35.18
N ALA A 441 11.22 -25.44 34.62
CA ALA A 441 10.04 -26.17 34.16
C ALA A 441 10.33 -27.17 33.04
N PHE A 442 11.39 -26.97 32.26
CA PHE A 442 11.83 -27.87 31.20
C PHE A 442 12.82 -28.94 31.69
N MET A 443 13.64 -28.64 32.70
CA MET A 443 14.70 -29.52 33.20
C MET A 443 14.28 -30.37 34.40
N ASP A 444 13.38 -29.86 35.25
CA ASP A 444 12.85 -30.57 36.43
C ASP A 444 11.75 -31.58 36.06
N THR A 445 11.57 -31.81 34.77
CA THR A 445 10.57 -32.67 34.12
C THR A 445 11.26 -33.65 33.20
#